data_AF-A0A6I3IBL1-F1
#
_entry.id   AF-A0A6I3IBL1-F1
#
_cell.length_a   1.000
_cell.length_b   1.000
_cell.length_c   1.000
_cell.angle_alpha   90.00
_cell.angle_beta   90.00
_cell.angle_gamma   90.00
#
_symmetry.space_group_name_H-M   'P 1'
#
loop_
_entity.id
_entity.type
_entity.pdbx_description
1 polymer ?
#
loop_
_entity_poly.entity_id
_entity_poly.type
_entity_poly.pdbx_seq_one_letter_code
_entity_poly.pdbx_strand_id
1 'polypeptide(L)' 'MHLIMSPLEDGLVSGPGLSVAQTVFTYVVIPVSLFAVIALVSWIASAPRKDADESALTSIK' A
#
# COMPACT_ATOMS: atom_id res chain seq x y z
N MET A 1 -23.02 45.17 -2.63
CA MET A 1 -21.69 44.76 -2.14
C MET A 1 -21.80 43.39 -1.48
N HIS A 2 -21.61 42.30 -2.24
CA HIS A 2 -21.38 40.96 -1.70
C HIS A 2 -20.83 40.05 -2.83
N LEU A 3 -19.59 40.29 -3.27
CA LEU A 3 -19.00 39.55 -4.40
C LEU A 3 -17.50 39.23 -4.21
N ILE A 4 -16.98 39.07 -2.99
CA ILE A 4 -15.64 38.50 -2.81
C ILE A 4 -15.59 37.71 -1.50
N MET A 5 -16.13 36.50 -1.50
CA MET A 5 -15.66 35.46 -0.58
C MET A 5 -15.57 34.17 -1.38
N SER A 6 -14.59 34.15 -2.29
CA SER A 6 -14.10 32.88 -2.83
C SER A 6 -13.55 32.07 -1.65
N PRO A 7 -13.98 30.83 -1.42
CA PRO A 7 -13.25 29.96 -0.52
C PRO A 7 -11.84 29.87 -1.10
N LEU A 8 -10.85 30.41 -0.39
CA LEU A 8 -9.45 30.13 -0.69
C LEU A 8 -9.37 28.62 -0.90
N GLU A 9 -8.93 28.20 -2.08
CA GLU A 9 -8.89 26.80 -2.48
C GLU A 9 -8.28 25.98 -1.33
N ASP A 10 -8.96 24.90 -0.94
CA ASP A 10 -8.57 24.02 0.16
C ASP A 10 -7.19 23.41 -0.16
N GLY A 11 -6.13 24.11 0.24
CA GLY A 11 -4.75 23.88 -0.22
C GLY A 11 -3.86 25.12 -0.27
N LEU A 12 -4.40 26.33 -0.36
CA LEU A 12 -3.62 27.58 -0.34
C LEU A 12 -3.23 28.04 1.07
N VAL A 13 -3.91 27.51 2.10
CA VAL A 13 -3.61 27.76 3.51
C VAL A 13 -3.27 26.42 4.14
N SER A 14 -2.03 26.26 4.60
CA SER A 14 -1.64 25.04 5.32
C SER A 14 -2.48 24.91 6.59
N GLY A 15 -3.24 23.82 6.70
CA GLY A 15 -3.96 23.47 7.91
C GLY A 15 -3.01 23.19 9.08
N PRO A 16 -3.55 22.90 10.28
CA PRO A 16 -2.72 22.58 11.44
C PRO A 16 -1.73 21.46 11.10
N GLY A 17 -0.44 21.71 11.33
CA GLY A 17 0.62 20.74 11.03
C GLY A 17 0.48 19.48 11.87
N LEU A 18 0.87 18.33 11.29
CA LEU A 18 0.95 17.06 12.01
C LEU A 18 2.02 17.14 13.10
N SER A 19 1.73 16.54 14.26
CA SER A 19 2.76 16.35 15.28
C SER A 19 3.86 15.41 14.76
N VAL A 20 5.07 15.50 15.32
CA VAL A 20 6.21 14.64 14.91
C VAL A 20 5.84 13.15 14.96
N ALA A 21 5.15 12.72 16.02
CA ALA A 21 4.70 11.34 16.15
C ALA A 21 3.74 10.92 15.04
N GLN A 22 2.77 11.79 14.71
CA GLN A 22 1.84 11.54 13.60
C GLN A 22 2.55 11.49 12.25
N THR A 23 3.51 12.38 12.01
CA THR A 23 4.30 12.38 10.77
C THR A 23 5.10 11.09 10.63
N VAL A 24 5.81 10.66 11.67
CA VAL A 24 6.59 9.40 11.65
C VAL A 24 5.66 8.21 11.43
N PHE A 25 4.54 8.16 12.15
CA PHE A 25 3.61 7.05 12.01
C PHE A 25 2.99 6.98 10.61
N THR A 26 2.57 8.13 10.09
CA THR A 26 1.87 8.23 8.80
C THR A 26 2.80 7.95 7.62
N TYR A 27 3.99 8.53 7.61
CA TYR A 27 4.87 8.49 6.45
C TYR A 27 5.98 7.44 6.53
N VAL A 28 6.18 6.81 7.68
CA VAL A 28 7.20 5.76 7.85
C VAL A 28 6.58 4.45 8.29
N VAL A 29 5.88 4.44 9.43
CA VAL A 29 5.38 3.20 10.03
C VAL A 29 4.33 2.54 9.15
N ILE A 30 3.32 3.29 8.69
CA ILE A 30 2.26 2.75 7.83
C ILE A 30 2.84 2.17 6.53
N PRO A 31 3.64 2.90 5.73
CA PRO A 31 4.21 2.35 4.50
C PRO A 31 5.08 1.10 4.71
N VAL A 32 5.95 1.11 5.73
CA VAL A 32 6.85 -0.02 6.02
C VAL A 32 6.05 -1.23 6.49
N SER A 33 5.03 -1.03 7.31
CA SER A 33 4.16 -2.12 7.76
C SER A 33 3.37 -2.73 6.61
N LEU A 34 2.85 -1.92 5.68
CA LEU A 34 2.14 -2.40 4.50
C LEU A 34 3.07 -3.22 3.61
N PHE A 35 4.29 -2.75 3.39
CA PHE A 35 5.31 -3.50 2.67
C PHE A 35 5.60 -4.84 3.34
N ALA A 36 5.78 -4.86 4.67
CA ALA A 36 6.06 -6.09 5.42
C ALA A 36 4.91 -7.11 5.31
N VAL A 37 3.65 -6.66 5.38
CA VAL A 37 2.47 -7.52 5.18
C VAL A 37 2.47 -8.12 3.78
N ILE A 38 2.69 -7.31 2.75
CA ILE A 38 2.74 -7.81 1.37
C ILE A 38 3.88 -8.81 1.19
N ALA A 39 5.07 -8.48 1.68
CA ALA A 39 6.23 -9.36 1.60
C ALA A 39 5.97 -10.71 2.30
N LEU A 40 5.32 -10.70 3.46
CA LEU A 40 4.95 -11.91 4.19
C LEU A 40 3.95 -12.76 3.40
N VAL A 41 2.90 -12.13 2.86
CA VAL A 41 1.88 -12.83 2.05
C VAL A 41 2.52 -13.40 0.77
N SER A 42 3.34 -12.62 0.08
CA SER A 42 4.07 -13.07 -1.11
C SER A 42 5.03 -14.22 -0.79
N TRP A 43 5.70 -14.19 0.35
CA TRP A 43 6.58 -15.27 0.77
C TRP A 43 5.83 -16.57 1.00
N ILE A 44 4.71 -16.52 1.72
CA ILE A 44 3.83 -17.68 1.93
C ILE A 44 3.27 -18.19 0.59
N ALA A 45 2.83 -17.29 -0.29
CA ALA A 45 2.26 -17.64 -1.59
C ALA A 45 3.29 -18.19 -2.59
N SER A 46 4.57 -17.86 -2.42
CA SER A 46 5.68 -18.33 -3.26
C SER A 46 6.22 -19.70 -2.84
N ALA A 47 5.67 -20.30 -1.78
CA ALA A 47 6.00 -21.67 -1.43
C ALA A 47 5.79 -22.59 -2.64
N PRO A 48 6.73 -23.50 -2.95
CA PRO A 48 6.61 -24.41 -4.08
C PRO A 48 5.29 -25.14 -3.97
N ARG A 49 4.42 -24.89 -4.95
CA ARG A 49 3.20 -25.67 -5.10
C ARG A 49 3.69 -27.06 -5.46
N LYS A 50 3.51 -28.03 -4.55
CA LYS A 50 3.74 -29.44 -4.85
C LYS A 50 3.11 -29.70 -6.20
N ASP A 51 3.95 -30.22 -7.08
CA ASP A 51 3.73 -30.43 -8.50
C ASP A 51 2.25 -30.71 -8.79
N ALA A 52 1.58 -29.76 -9.42
CA ALA A 52 0.36 -30.10 -10.12
C ALA A 52 0.82 -31.05 -11.21
N ASP A 53 0.60 -32.35 -10.97
CA ASP A 53 0.90 -33.50 -11.83
C ASP A 53 1.55 -33.10 -13.15
N GLU A 54 2.87 -33.33 -13.20
CA GLU A 54 3.61 -33.43 -14.44
C GLU A 54 2.73 -34.15 -15.46
N SER A 55 2.44 -33.43 -16.54
CA SER A 55 1.32 -33.70 -17.43
C SER A 55 1.11 -35.19 -17.71
N ALA A 56 -0.03 -35.74 -17.28
CA ALA A 56 -0.52 -37.07 -17.67
C ALA A 56 -0.71 -37.24 -19.20
N LEU A 57 -0.32 -36.24 -20.00
CA LEU A 57 -0.36 -36.20 -21.45
C LEU A 57 1.02 -36.39 -22.10
N THR A 58 2.13 -36.49 -21.34
CA THR A 58 3.49 -36.75 -21.88
C THR A 58 4.06 -38.11 -21.53
N SER A 59 3.22 -39.11 -21.25
CA SER A 59 3.63 -40.52 -21.17
C SER A 59 3.04 -41.30 -22.35
N ILE A 60 3.52 -41.00 -23.56
CA ILE A 60 3.39 -41.91 -24.71
C ILE A 60 4.81 -42.28 -25.15
N LYS A 61 5.32 -43.40 -24.63
CA LYS A 61 6.24 -44.26 -25.36
C LYS A 61 6.21 -45.69 -24.83
#